data_AF-A0A948VIT5-F1
#
_entry.id   AF-A0A948VIT5-F1
#
_cell.length_a   1.000
_cell.length_b   1.000
_cell.length_c   1.000
_cell.angle_alpha   90.00
_cell.angle_beta   90.00
_cell.angle_gamma   90.00
#
_symmetry.space_group_name_H-M   'P 1'
#
loop_
_entity.id
_entity.type
_entity.pdbx_description
1 polymer ?
#
loop_
_entity_poly.entity_id
_entity_poly.type
_entity_poly.pdbx_seq_one_letter_code
_entity_poly.pdbx_strand_id
1 'polypeptide(L)'
;MKSFHSVNNKITVDFRKFDLPISQSQALKILHQHGFEFLTVDLVSQARQLIGVSKYKLDAPRSAAPSMVNCSSLMEYLFGLRGVELPPLSVYQAACGESMHLEHVGAEDLVFTPHGRNKNLYLENPDTTIGHVGMVTGDDTIIHAIPRQGVVEESTETFLGGKRKKYWARRIIPKDDAIISLSCPENLQIRSQIDIWWLLMRTLPTSNTPLYAPRNLL
;
A
#
# COMPACT_ATOMS: atom_id res chain seq x y z
N MET A 1 -0.92 11.56 5.86
CA MET A 1 -0.36 10.50 4.99
C MET A 1 0.57 11.14 3.97
N LYS A 2 1.81 10.63 3.81
CA LYS A 2 2.77 11.09 2.79
C LYS A 2 2.18 11.01 1.37
N SER A 3 2.81 11.68 0.43
CA SER A 3 2.49 11.62 -1.00
C SER A 3 2.65 10.19 -1.53
N PHE A 4 1.76 9.74 -2.43
CA PHE A 4 1.93 8.44 -3.08
C PHE A 4 2.99 8.52 -4.18
N HIS A 5 3.85 7.49 -4.24
CA HIS A 5 4.88 7.32 -5.24
C HIS A 5 4.53 6.17 -6.18
N SER A 6 4.93 6.31 -7.44
CA SER A 6 4.70 5.29 -8.46
C SER A 6 5.50 4.03 -8.16
N VAL A 7 4.90 2.87 -8.43
CA VAL A 7 5.60 1.58 -8.45
C VAL A 7 5.52 1.03 -9.87
N ASN A 8 6.68 0.81 -10.49
CA ASN A 8 6.76 0.48 -11.93
C ASN A 8 5.97 1.51 -12.75
N ASN A 9 5.04 1.06 -13.59
CA ASN A 9 4.13 1.89 -14.37
C ASN A 9 2.76 2.09 -13.68
N LYS A 10 2.69 2.12 -12.35
CA LYS A 10 1.43 2.21 -11.61
C LYS A 10 1.52 3.27 -10.54
N ILE A 11 0.41 3.94 -10.25
CA ILE A 11 0.32 4.92 -9.16
C ILE A 11 -1.06 4.93 -8.52
N THR A 12 -1.12 5.05 -7.20
CA THR A 12 -2.35 5.46 -6.50
C THR A 12 -2.33 6.95 -6.24
N VAL A 13 -3.47 7.61 -6.43
CA VAL A 13 -3.63 9.06 -6.29
C VAL A 13 -4.76 9.37 -5.32
N ASP A 14 -4.51 10.31 -4.40
CA ASP A 14 -5.55 10.88 -3.54
C ASP A 14 -6.02 12.22 -4.11
N PHE A 15 -7.14 12.22 -4.83
CA PHE A 15 -7.67 13.41 -5.50
C PHE A 15 -8.10 14.51 -4.52
N ARG A 16 -8.40 14.18 -3.25
CA ARG A 16 -8.73 15.18 -2.21
C ARG A 16 -7.56 16.10 -1.93
N LYS A 17 -6.34 15.65 -2.22
CA LYS A 17 -5.12 16.43 -1.98
C LYS A 17 -4.80 17.41 -3.11
N PHE A 18 -5.45 17.28 -4.27
CA PHE A 18 -5.02 17.98 -5.48
C PHE A 18 -5.55 19.42 -5.57
N ASP A 19 -6.58 19.79 -4.81
CA ASP A 19 -7.20 21.12 -4.84
C ASP A 19 -7.40 21.63 -6.28
N LEU A 20 -8.05 20.79 -7.11
CA LEU A 20 -8.20 21.04 -8.53
C LEU A 20 -9.35 22.04 -8.79
N PRO A 21 -9.21 22.94 -9.79
CA PRO A 21 -10.29 23.79 -10.28
C PRO A 21 -11.32 23.02 -11.14
N ILE A 22 -11.24 21.68 -11.15
CA ILE A 22 -12.09 20.77 -11.92
C ILE A 22 -12.52 19.61 -11.03
N SER A 23 -13.63 18.97 -11.39
CA SER A 23 -14.07 17.75 -10.72
C SER A 23 -13.11 16.58 -10.95
N GLN A 24 -13.10 15.62 -10.02
CA GLN A 24 -12.37 14.36 -10.18
C GLN A 24 -12.74 13.65 -11.49
N SER A 25 -14.02 13.63 -11.89
CA SER A 25 -14.45 13.03 -13.16
C SER A 25 -13.84 13.70 -14.38
N GLN A 26 -13.68 15.03 -14.37
CA GLN A 26 -13.00 15.76 -15.45
C GLN A 26 -11.49 15.47 -15.44
N ALA A 27 -10.87 15.43 -14.27
CA ALA A 27 -9.46 15.08 -14.13
C ALA A 27 -9.17 13.69 -14.69
N LEU A 28 -10.00 12.70 -14.34
CA LEU A 28 -9.88 11.33 -14.84
C LEU A 28 -10.07 11.24 -16.36
N LYS A 29 -10.98 12.02 -16.96
CA LYS A 29 -11.11 12.12 -18.42
C LYS A 29 -9.84 12.65 -19.08
N ILE A 30 -9.21 13.68 -18.51
CA ILE A 30 -7.94 14.23 -19.01
C ILE A 30 -6.82 13.18 -18.91
N LEU A 31 -6.74 12.46 -17.78
CA LEU A 31 -5.74 11.40 -17.61
C LEU A 31 -5.94 10.27 -18.62
N HIS A 32 -7.18 9.83 -18.85
CA HIS A 32 -7.48 8.84 -19.89
C HIS A 32 -7.06 9.31 -21.29
N GLN A 33 -7.28 10.59 -21.64
CA GLN A 33 -6.79 11.16 -22.91
C GLN A 33 -5.26 11.13 -23.04
N HIS A 34 -4.54 11.13 -21.91
CA HIS A 34 -3.08 11.00 -21.87
C HIS A 34 -2.61 9.55 -21.77
N GLY A 35 -3.51 8.55 -21.86
CA GLY A 35 -3.16 7.13 -21.85
C GLY A 35 -3.08 6.50 -20.45
N PHE A 36 -3.59 7.16 -19.42
CA PHE A 36 -3.76 6.53 -18.11
C PHE A 36 -5.01 5.65 -18.09
N GLU A 37 -4.91 4.47 -17.49
CA GLU A 37 -6.04 3.55 -17.35
C GLU A 37 -6.36 3.27 -15.89
N PHE A 38 -7.63 3.01 -15.59
CA PHE A 38 -8.04 2.59 -14.25
C PHE A 38 -7.50 1.21 -13.93
N LEU A 39 -6.96 1.08 -12.72
CA LEU A 39 -6.40 -0.16 -12.23
C LEU A 39 -7.22 -0.70 -11.06
N THR A 40 -7.98 -1.75 -11.31
CA THR A 40 -8.70 -2.50 -10.27
C THR A 40 -7.92 -3.76 -9.94
N VAL A 41 -7.41 -3.85 -8.71
CA VAL A 41 -6.71 -5.04 -8.20
C VAL A 41 -7.28 -5.37 -6.83
N ASP A 42 -7.77 -6.60 -6.69
CA ASP A 42 -8.14 -7.19 -5.40
C ASP A 42 -6.88 -7.79 -4.76
N LEU A 43 -6.37 -7.13 -3.73
CA LEU A 43 -5.13 -7.57 -3.08
C LEU A 43 -5.28 -8.91 -2.37
N VAL A 44 -6.46 -9.20 -1.81
CA VAL A 44 -6.74 -10.45 -1.10
C VAL A 44 -6.73 -11.61 -2.08
N SER A 45 -7.43 -11.48 -3.21
CA SER A 45 -7.41 -12.48 -4.28
C SER A 45 -6.01 -12.70 -4.84
N GLN A 46 -5.23 -11.62 -5.05
CA GLN A 46 -3.84 -11.74 -5.46
C GLN A 46 -2.96 -12.44 -4.42
N ALA A 47 -3.16 -12.18 -3.13
CA ALA A 47 -2.41 -12.83 -2.07
C ALA A 47 -2.74 -14.32 -1.95
N ARG A 48 -4.01 -14.71 -2.16
CA ARG A 48 -4.44 -16.11 -2.16
C ARG A 48 -3.79 -16.93 -3.27
N GLN A 49 -3.55 -16.35 -4.44
CA GLN A 49 -2.82 -17.00 -5.54
C GLN A 49 -1.36 -17.35 -5.18
N LEU A 50 -0.80 -16.74 -4.14
CA LEU A 50 0.57 -16.98 -3.69
C LEU A 50 0.69 -18.11 -2.66
N ILE A 51 -0.43 -18.55 -2.08
CA ILE A 51 -0.47 -19.62 -1.07
C ILE A 51 0.07 -20.91 -1.68
N GLY A 52 1.09 -21.50 -1.04
CA GLY A 52 1.77 -22.70 -1.52
C GLY A 52 2.66 -22.51 -2.77
N VAL A 53 2.65 -21.32 -3.39
CA VAL A 53 3.44 -21.00 -4.59
C VAL A 53 4.71 -20.24 -4.20
N SER A 54 4.57 -19.20 -3.38
CA SER A 54 5.68 -18.32 -2.99
C SER A 54 6.50 -18.92 -1.85
N LYS A 55 7.83 -18.89 -1.98
CA LYS A 55 8.75 -19.41 -0.95
C LYS A 55 9.15 -18.31 0.05
N TYR A 56 9.30 -18.68 1.32
CA TYR A 56 9.81 -17.74 2.32
C TYR A 56 11.34 -17.58 2.24
N LYS A 57 11.82 -16.34 2.24
CA LYS A 57 13.23 -15.97 2.50
C LYS A 57 13.31 -14.70 3.32
N LEU A 58 14.01 -14.73 4.45
CA LEU A 58 14.04 -13.64 5.44
C LEU A 58 14.49 -12.28 4.86
N ASP A 59 15.45 -12.30 3.95
CA ASP A 59 16.09 -11.18 3.27
C ASP A 59 15.63 -11.07 1.81
N ALA A 60 14.42 -11.55 1.49
CA ALA A 60 13.87 -11.46 0.14
C ALA A 60 13.81 -9.99 -0.34
N PRO A 61 14.50 -9.62 -1.42
CA PRO A 61 14.36 -8.30 -2.00
C PRO A 61 13.04 -8.20 -2.77
N ARG A 62 12.54 -6.97 -2.97
CA ARG A 62 11.33 -6.72 -3.76
C ARG A 62 11.35 -7.40 -5.13
N SER A 63 12.50 -7.40 -5.81
CA SER A 63 12.69 -7.98 -7.14
C SER A 63 12.52 -9.50 -7.21
N ALA A 64 12.54 -10.21 -6.06
CA ALA A 64 12.32 -11.65 -6.01
C ALA A 64 10.82 -12.03 -5.89
N ALA A 65 9.98 -11.06 -5.54
CA ALA A 65 8.53 -11.26 -5.49
C ALA A 65 7.95 -11.38 -6.91
N PRO A 66 6.92 -12.23 -7.14
CA PRO A 66 6.20 -12.99 -6.11
C PRO A 66 6.84 -14.32 -5.72
N SER A 67 7.83 -14.82 -6.47
CA SER A 67 8.37 -16.19 -6.27
C SER A 67 8.97 -16.43 -4.88
N MET A 68 9.54 -15.39 -4.29
CA MET A 68 10.21 -15.45 -2.99
C MET A 68 9.94 -14.17 -2.20
N VAL A 69 9.45 -14.33 -0.98
CA VAL A 69 8.99 -13.23 -0.12
C VAL A 69 9.34 -13.47 1.35
N ASN A 70 9.32 -12.41 2.15
CA ASN A 70 9.14 -12.45 3.61
C ASN A 70 7.82 -11.75 3.93
N CYS A 71 7.52 -11.53 5.21
CA CYS A 71 6.29 -10.88 5.63
C CYS A 71 6.12 -9.46 5.06
N SER A 72 7.16 -8.62 5.09
CA SER A 72 7.07 -7.23 4.65
C SER A 72 7.17 -7.06 3.13
N SER A 73 8.02 -7.83 2.44
CA SER A 73 8.13 -7.82 0.97
C SER A 73 6.91 -8.42 0.29
N LEU A 74 6.17 -9.34 0.94
CA LEU A 74 4.85 -9.75 0.47
C LEU A 74 3.90 -8.55 0.42
N MET A 75 3.86 -7.73 1.48
CA MET A 75 3.03 -6.53 1.51
C MET A 75 3.52 -5.51 0.47
N GLU A 76 4.83 -5.30 0.34
CA GLU A 76 5.40 -4.42 -0.68
C GLU A 76 5.02 -4.83 -2.10
N TYR A 77 5.05 -6.13 -2.39
CA TYR A 77 4.62 -6.67 -3.68
C TYR A 77 3.13 -6.42 -3.92
N LEU A 78 2.27 -6.83 -2.97
CA LEU A 78 0.81 -6.71 -3.09
C LEU A 78 0.38 -5.26 -3.30
N PHE A 79 0.79 -4.35 -2.40
CA PHE A 79 0.46 -2.92 -2.53
C PHE A 79 1.10 -2.28 -3.78
N GLY A 80 2.26 -2.78 -4.21
CA GLY A 80 2.87 -2.43 -5.49
C GLY A 80 2.01 -2.76 -6.70
N LEU A 81 1.16 -3.80 -6.64
CA LEU A 81 0.19 -4.11 -7.71
C LEU A 81 -0.85 -3.01 -7.89
N ARG A 82 -1.10 -2.18 -6.86
CA ARG A 82 -1.96 -0.99 -6.92
C ARG A 82 -1.18 0.32 -7.10
N GLY A 83 0.13 0.26 -7.33
CA GLY A 83 0.95 1.47 -7.45
C GLY A 83 1.16 2.18 -6.11
N VAL A 84 1.17 1.44 -5.00
CA VAL A 84 1.49 1.96 -3.67
C VAL A 84 2.85 1.44 -3.23
N GLU A 85 3.79 2.36 -2.99
CA GLU A 85 5.09 2.04 -2.44
C GLU A 85 5.01 1.88 -0.92
N LEU A 86 5.41 0.71 -0.42
CA LEU A 86 5.60 0.46 1.00
C LEU A 86 7.09 0.34 1.33
N PRO A 87 7.53 0.84 2.50
CA PRO A 87 8.89 0.60 2.98
C PRO A 87 9.21 -0.90 3.09
N PRO A 88 10.50 -1.30 2.96
CA PRO A 88 10.87 -2.72 2.93
C PRO A 88 10.76 -3.43 4.29
N LEU A 89 10.77 -2.71 5.40
CA LEU A 89 10.67 -3.28 6.76
C LEU A 89 9.29 -3.06 7.36
N SER A 90 8.75 -4.09 8.00
CA SER A 90 7.44 -4.07 8.69
C SER A 90 7.31 -2.94 9.70
N VAL A 91 8.39 -2.62 10.43
CA VAL A 91 8.40 -1.51 11.41
C VAL A 91 8.14 -0.15 10.75
N TYR A 92 8.66 0.08 9.54
CA TYR A 92 8.40 1.30 8.77
C TYR A 92 7.02 1.25 8.11
N GLN A 93 6.57 0.09 7.64
CA GLN A 93 5.20 -0.10 7.13
C GLN A 93 4.15 0.22 8.20
N ALA A 94 4.42 -0.10 9.47
CA ALA A 94 3.55 0.23 10.58
C ALA A 94 3.54 1.73 10.95
N ALA A 95 4.37 2.56 10.31
CA ALA A 95 4.29 4.01 10.39
C ALA A 95 3.58 4.62 9.16
N CYS A 96 3.18 3.80 8.19
CA CYS A 96 2.42 4.21 7.01
C CYS A 96 0.91 4.16 7.26
N GLY A 97 0.16 4.88 6.43
CA GLY A 97 -1.30 4.86 6.45
C GLY A 97 -1.93 5.47 7.71
N GLU A 98 -3.18 5.12 7.95
CA GLU A 98 -3.98 5.52 9.11
C GLU A 98 -3.94 4.46 10.21
N SER A 99 -3.90 4.87 11.48
CA SER A 99 -4.04 3.93 12.60
C SER A 99 -5.45 3.40 12.69
N MET A 100 -5.60 2.08 12.78
CA MET A 100 -6.89 1.43 12.95
C MET A 100 -6.99 0.78 14.32
N HIS A 101 -8.20 0.82 14.90
CA HIS A 101 -8.56 -0.06 16.00
C HIS A 101 -8.93 -1.44 15.45
N LEU A 102 -8.64 -2.52 16.19
CA LEU A 102 -8.81 -3.89 15.65
C LEU A 102 -10.26 -4.20 15.27
N GLU A 103 -11.23 -3.64 15.97
CA GLU A 103 -12.66 -3.81 15.66
C GLU A 103 -13.09 -3.13 14.35
N HIS A 104 -12.27 -2.24 13.80
CA HIS A 104 -12.53 -1.47 12.58
C HIS A 104 -11.64 -1.89 11.41
N VAL A 105 -10.77 -2.89 11.60
CA VAL A 105 -10.01 -3.45 10.49
C VAL A 105 -10.96 -4.19 9.55
N GLY A 106 -10.71 -4.07 8.26
CA GLY A 106 -11.36 -4.88 7.25
C GLY A 106 -10.35 -5.36 6.23
N ALA A 107 -10.85 -5.98 5.17
CA ALA A 107 -10.03 -6.45 4.06
C ALA A 107 -9.01 -5.39 3.61
N GLU A 108 -7.79 -5.86 3.31
CA GLU A 108 -6.61 -5.09 2.90
C GLU A 108 -5.94 -4.24 4.00
N ASP A 109 -6.50 -4.13 5.20
CA ASP A 109 -5.78 -3.50 6.31
C ASP A 109 -4.61 -4.39 6.76
N LEU A 110 -3.50 -3.77 7.17
CA LEU A 110 -2.32 -4.46 7.66
C LEU A 110 -2.36 -4.59 9.18
N VAL A 111 -2.02 -5.76 9.69
CA VAL A 111 -1.88 -6.03 11.13
C VAL A 111 -0.45 -6.45 11.42
N PHE A 112 0.11 -5.86 12.47
CA PHE A 112 1.49 -6.01 12.89
C PHE A 112 1.54 -6.61 14.29
N THR A 113 2.49 -7.51 14.53
CA THR A 113 2.69 -8.13 15.85
C THR A 113 4.16 -8.07 16.27
N PRO A 114 4.47 -8.12 17.58
CA PRO A 114 5.84 -8.11 18.09
C PRO A 114 6.56 -9.45 17.89
N HIS A 115 5.85 -10.51 17.53
CA HIS A 115 6.45 -11.82 17.30
C HIS A 115 7.25 -11.80 16.00
N GLY A 116 8.41 -12.42 16.00
CA GLY A 116 9.29 -12.46 14.86
C GLY A 116 10.67 -12.93 15.29
N ARG A 117 11.51 -13.33 14.34
CA ARG A 117 12.87 -13.78 14.67
C ARG A 117 13.79 -12.63 15.05
N ASN A 118 13.48 -11.40 14.64
CA ASN A 118 14.31 -10.23 14.89
C ASN A 118 13.68 -9.34 15.97
N LYS A 119 14.31 -9.32 17.15
CA LYS A 119 13.86 -8.53 18.32
C LYS A 119 14.31 -7.07 18.29
N ASN A 120 15.09 -6.66 17.29
CA ASN A 120 15.62 -5.30 17.16
C ASN A 120 14.88 -4.46 16.10
N LEU A 121 13.62 -4.80 15.82
CA LEU A 121 12.79 -4.09 14.84
C LEU A 121 11.87 -3.08 15.54
N TYR A 122 12.43 -1.98 16.03
CA TYR A 122 11.70 -0.86 16.61
C TYR A 122 12.27 0.46 16.09
N LEU A 123 11.45 1.51 16.01
CA LEU A 123 11.91 2.84 15.55
C LEU A 123 12.56 3.63 16.69
N GLU A 124 11.90 3.67 17.84
CA GLU A 124 12.28 4.54 18.95
C GLU A 124 12.32 3.79 20.29
N ASN A 125 11.40 2.84 20.51
CA ASN A 125 11.25 2.13 21.78
C ASN A 125 11.25 0.60 21.59
N PRO A 126 12.13 -0.16 22.25
CA PRO A 126 12.09 -1.64 22.25
C PRO A 126 10.73 -2.26 22.60
N ASP A 127 9.91 -1.58 23.41
CA ASP A 127 8.56 -2.04 23.76
C ASP A 127 7.52 -1.90 22.64
N THR A 128 7.88 -1.25 21.52
CA THR A 128 7.10 -1.12 20.29
C THR A 128 7.69 -1.95 19.14
N THR A 129 8.47 -2.98 19.47
CA THR A 129 9.03 -3.91 18.49
C THR A 129 7.92 -4.51 17.60
N ILE A 130 8.16 -4.49 16.30
CA ILE A 130 7.32 -5.09 15.26
C ILE A 130 8.13 -6.18 14.56
N GLY A 131 7.79 -7.43 14.84
CA GLY A 131 8.48 -8.60 14.31
C GLY A 131 7.84 -9.21 13.08
N HIS A 132 6.55 -8.93 12.83
CA HIS A 132 5.77 -9.54 11.76
C HIS A 132 4.64 -8.66 11.25
N VAL A 133 4.19 -8.92 10.03
CA VAL A 133 3.05 -8.25 9.38
C VAL A 133 2.24 -9.25 8.57
N GLY A 134 0.93 -9.02 8.49
CA GLY A 134 0.00 -9.74 7.63
C GLY A 134 -1.14 -8.81 7.18
N MET A 135 -1.87 -9.24 6.16
CA MET A 135 -3.00 -8.50 5.60
C MET A 135 -4.32 -9.20 5.96
N VAL A 136 -5.28 -8.42 6.45
CA VAL A 136 -6.64 -8.89 6.75
C VAL A 136 -7.37 -9.21 5.44
N THR A 137 -8.07 -10.33 5.39
CA THR A 137 -8.79 -10.78 4.19
C THR A 137 -10.25 -10.34 4.14
N GLY A 138 -10.84 -10.04 5.31
CA GLY A 138 -12.27 -9.82 5.48
C GLY A 138 -13.05 -11.06 5.97
N ASP A 139 -12.42 -12.24 5.97
CA ASP A 139 -13.04 -13.53 6.34
C ASP A 139 -12.58 -14.00 7.74
N ASP A 140 -12.29 -13.07 8.65
CA ASP A 140 -11.63 -13.31 9.95
C ASP A 140 -10.30 -14.10 9.85
N THR A 141 -9.62 -13.92 8.72
CA THR A 141 -8.30 -14.49 8.46
C THR A 141 -7.29 -13.40 8.08
N ILE A 142 -6.02 -13.76 8.22
CA ILE A 142 -4.87 -12.95 7.85
C ILE A 142 -3.97 -13.75 6.91
N ILE A 143 -3.61 -13.16 5.78
CA ILE A 143 -2.59 -13.70 4.87
C ILE A 143 -1.24 -13.09 5.19
N HIS A 144 -0.23 -13.94 5.33
CA HIS A 144 1.14 -13.54 5.64
C HIS A 144 2.16 -14.57 5.11
N ALA A 145 3.44 -14.22 5.12
CA ALA A 145 4.51 -15.15 4.76
C ALA A 145 5.29 -15.61 6.00
N ILE A 146 5.40 -16.91 6.22
CA ILE A 146 6.10 -17.50 7.37
C ILE A 146 7.23 -18.46 6.96
N PRO A 147 8.28 -18.59 7.79
CA PRO A 147 9.36 -19.53 7.52
C PRO A 147 8.86 -20.95 7.28
N ARG A 148 9.48 -21.66 6.34
CA ARG A 148 9.20 -23.06 5.94
C ARG A 148 7.90 -23.30 5.18
N GLN A 149 6.87 -22.46 5.32
CA GLN A 149 5.59 -22.66 4.61
C GLN A 149 5.40 -21.71 3.43
N GLY A 150 6.08 -20.54 3.42
CA GLY A 150 5.83 -19.55 2.39
C GLY A 150 4.63 -18.69 2.76
N VAL A 151 3.79 -18.36 1.78
CA VAL A 151 2.54 -17.61 2.01
C VAL A 151 1.45 -18.55 2.51
N VAL A 152 0.78 -18.17 3.58
CA VAL A 152 -0.33 -18.91 4.21
C VAL A 152 -1.44 -17.95 4.62
N GLU A 153 -2.64 -18.52 4.84
CA GLU A 153 -3.80 -17.84 5.40
C GLU A 153 -4.17 -18.53 6.71
N GLU A 154 -4.20 -17.79 7.82
CA GLU A 154 -4.53 -18.30 9.15
C GLU A 154 -5.63 -17.44 9.79
N SER A 155 -6.32 -17.96 10.81
CA SER A 155 -7.29 -17.15 11.55
C SER A 155 -6.65 -15.92 12.19
N THR A 156 -7.39 -14.82 12.32
CA THR A 156 -6.93 -13.61 13.01
C THR A 156 -6.43 -13.94 14.42
N GLU A 157 -7.12 -14.81 15.15
CA GLU A 157 -6.73 -15.24 16.50
C GLU A 157 -5.36 -15.94 16.52
N THR A 158 -5.14 -16.87 15.59
CA THR A 158 -3.86 -17.58 15.43
C THR A 158 -2.73 -16.60 15.15
N PHE A 159 -2.94 -15.68 14.19
CA PHE A 159 -1.93 -14.69 13.80
C PHE A 159 -1.55 -13.76 14.97
N LEU A 160 -2.54 -13.28 15.73
CA LEU A 160 -2.31 -12.40 16.89
C LEU A 160 -1.65 -13.13 18.07
N GLY A 161 -1.78 -14.46 18.12
CA GLY A 161 -1.25 -15.28 19.21
C GLY A 161 -2.01 -15.11 20.53
N GLY A 162 -3.32 -14.81 20.45
CA GLY A 162 -4.24 -14.72 21.58
C GLY A 162 -4.44 -13.32 22.21
N LYS A 163 -5.39 -13.23 23.15
CA LYS A 163 -6.01 -11.97 23.64
C LYS A 163 -5.11 -10.98 24.40
N ARG A 164 -3.88 -11.35 24.77
CA ARG A 164 -3.00 -10.53 25.64
C ARG A 164 -1.79 -9.93 24.92
N LYS A 165 -1.75 -10.01 23.60
CA LYS A 165 -0.58 -9.64 22.82
C LYS A 165 -0.76 -8.27 22.19
N LYS A 166 0.29 -7.45 22.23
CA LYS A 166 0.32 -6.15 21.55
C LYS A 166 0.21 -6.38 20.05
N TYR A 167 -0.53 -5.51 19.37
CA TYR A 167 -0.63 -5.46 17.92
C TYR A 167 -0.84 -4.01 17.48
N TRP A 168 -0.63 -3.76 16.20
CA TRP A 168 -0.94 -2.50 15.55
C TRP A 168 -1.69 -2.80 14.26
N ALA A 169 -2.62 -1.94 13.88
CA ALA A 169 -3.33 -2.06 12.62
C ALA A 169 -3.22 -0.77 11.82
N ARG A 170 -3.01 -0.90 10.50
CA ARG A 170 -2.88 0.23 9.58
C ARG A 170 -3.75 0.06 8.34
N ARG A 171 -4.47 1.12 7.98
CA ARG A 171 -5.10 1.25 6.68
C ARG A 171 -4.17 2.01 5.75
N ILE A 172 -3.56 1.30 4.81
CA ILE A 172 -2.57 1.87 3.89
C ILE A 172 -3.24 2.67 2.78
N ILE A 173 -4.30 2.12 2.19
CA ILE A 173 -5.12 2.78 1.17
C ILE A 173 -6.46 3.14 1.83
N PRO A 174 -6.80 4.43 1.98
CA PRO A 174 -8.11 4.82 2.48
C PRO A 174 -9.24 4.23 1.62
N LYS A 175 -10.31 3.77 2.26
CA LYS A 175 -11.50 3.21 1.59
C LYS A 175 -12.45 4.34 1.18
N ASP A 176 -12.00 5.14 0.21
CA ASP A 176 -12.65 6.37 -0.25
C ASP A 176 -12.56 6.45 -1.78
N ASP A 177 -13.65 6.82 -2.45
CA ASP A 177 -13.77 6.91 -3.91
C ASP A 177 -12.84 7.96 -4.54
N ALA A 178 -12.25 8.84 -3.72
CA ALA A 178 -11.24 9.78 -4.17
C ALA A 178 -9.81 9.17 -4.26
N ILE A 179 -9.62 7.93 -3.80
CA ILE A 179 -8.37 7.20 -3.91
C ILE A 179 -8.42 6.27 -5.12
N ILE A 180 -7.71 6.63 -6.19
CA ILE A 180 -7.76 5.91 -7.46
C ILE A 180 -6.38 5.36 -7.81
N SER A 181 -6.32 4.07 -8.14
CA SER A 181 -5.14 3.43 -8.72
C SER A 181 -5.20 3.50 -10.25
N LEU A 182 -4.09 3.86 -10.87
CA LEU A 182 -3.95 4.05 -12.32
C LEU A 182 -2.72 3.30 -12.83
N SER A 183 -2.79 2.78 -14.05
CA SER A 183 -1.58 2.49 -14.83
C SER A 183 -1.15 3.73 -15.61
N CYS A 184 0.15 4.02 -15.55
CA CYS A 184 0.80 5.09 -16.26
C CYS A 184 1.22 4.61 -17.66
N PRO A 185 1.08 5.44 -18.69
CA PRO A 185 1.58 5.12 -20.02
C PRO A 185 3.11 5.17 -20.05
N GLU A 186 3.74 4.31 -20.86
CA GLU A 186 5.20 4.12 -20.86
C GLU A 186 5.98 5.36 -21.32
N ASN A 187 5.35 6.24 -22.09
CA ASN A 187 5.96 7.47 -22.59
C ASN A 187 5.99 8.62 -21.56
N LEU A 188 5.41 8.45 -20.36
CA LEU A 188 5.40 9.45 -19.30
C LEU A 188 6.17 8.96 -18.06
N GLN A 189 7.11 9.77 -17.60
CA GLN A 189 7.82 9.53 -16.34
C GLN A 189 7.02 10.10 -15.17
N ILE A 190 6.14 9.28 -14.59
CA ILE A 190 5.41 9.58 -13.36
C ILE A 190 6.17 8.97 -12.19
N ARG A 191 6.58 9.79 -11.23
CA ARG A 191 7.31 9.38 -10.02
C ARG A 191 6.45 9.49 -8.76
N SER A 192 5.56 10.48 -8.74
CA SER A 192 4.61 10.66 -7.64
C SER A 192 3.33 11.36 -8.11
N GLN A 193 2.36 11.45 -7.20
CA GLN A 193 1.08 12.10 -7.47
C GLN A 193 1.24 13.59 -7.84
N ILE A 194 2.37 14.23 -7.52
CA ILE A 194 2.64 15.60 -7.94
C ILE A 194 2.84 15.72 -9.46
N ASP A 195 3.41 14.70 -10.10
CA ASP A 195 3.60 14.69 -11.55
C ASP A 195 2.22 14.62 -12.26
N ILE A 196 1.27 13.87 -11.68
CA ILE A 196 -0.13 13.82 -12.14
C ILE A 196 -0.79 15.20 -11.99
N TRP A 197 -0.61 15.86 -10.84
CA TRP A 197 -1.13 17.20 -10.61
C TRP A 197 -0.61 18.19 -11.66
N TRP A 198 0.70 18.19 -11.92
CA TRP A 198 1.30 19.06 -12.93
C TRP A 198 0.81 18.77 -14.35
N LEU A 199 0.62 17.51 -14.70
CA LEU A 199 0.04 17.12 -15.99
C LEU A 199 -1.38 17.68 -16.16
N LEU A 200 -2.21 17.54 -15.13
CA LEU A 200 -3.56 18.12 -15.11
C LEU A 200 -3.51 19.64 -15.26
N MET A 201 -2.68 20.33 -14.47
CA MET A 201 -2.58 21.78 -14.49
C MET A 201 -2.10 22.34 -15.83
N ARG A 202 -1.18 21.65 -16.51
CA ARG A 202 -0.69 22.03 -17.83
C ARG A 202 -1.71 21.80 -18.95
N THR A 203 -2.67 20.91 -18.74
CA THR A 203 -3.72 20.63 -19.70
C THR A 203 -4.86 21.63 -19.61
N LEU A 204 -5.05 22.24 -18.42
CA LEU A 204 -6.12 23.21 -18.20
C LEU A 204 -5.82 24.56 -18.84
N PRO A 205 -6.86 25.32 -19.25
CA PRO A 205 -6.70 26.70 -19.69
C PRO A 205 -6.03 27.55 -18.61
N THR A 206 -5.15 28.48 -19.03
CA THR A 206 -4.33 29.32 -18.14
C THR A 206 -5.13 30.15 -17.14
N SER A 207 -6.40 30.47 -17.42
CA SER A 207 -7.29 31.17 -16.49
C SER A 207 -7.60 30.38 -15.21
N ASN A 208 -7.35 29.07 -15.21
CA ASN A 208 -7.74 28.16 -14.14
C ASN A 208 -6.53 27.53 -13.42
N THR A 209 -5.30 27.87 -13.79
CA THR A 209 -4.10 27.22 -13.22
C THR A 209 -3.64 27.92 -11.93
N PRO A 210 -3.59 27.23 -10.78
CA PRO A 210 -3.00 27.76 -9.56
C PRO A 210 -1.51 28.07 -9.76
N LEU A 211 -1.00 29.11 -9.08
CA LEU A 211 0.40 29.53 -9.20
C LEU A 211 1.39 28.55 -8.54
N TYR A 212 0.92 27.67 -7.65
CA TYR A 212 1.77 26.74 -6.89
C TYR A 212 1.07 25.40 -6.66
N ALA A 213 1.85 24.32 -6.56
CA ALA A 213 1.35 23.01 -6.17
C ALA A 213 0.90 23.00 -4.69
N PRO A 214 -0.17 22.27 -4.34
CA PRO A 214 -0.61 22.10 -2.96
C PRO A 214 0.51 21.52 -2.07
N ARG A 215 0.76 22.15 -0.91
CA ARG A 215 1.86 21.74 0.01
C ARG A 215 1.73 20.31 0.53
N ASN A 216 0.52 19.78 0.58
CA ASN A 216 0.18 18.43 0.98
C ASN A 216 0.52 17.35 -0.09
N LEU A 217 0.99 17.76 -1.27
CA LEU A 217 1.55 16.87 -2.29
C LEU A 217 3.08 16.75 -2.23
N LEU A 218 3.75 17.65 -1.50
CA LEU A 218 5.20 17.66 -1.26
C LEU A 218 5.63 16.64 -0.20
#